data_AF-A0A9D1SZD7-F1
#
_entry.id   AF-A0A9D1SZD7-F1
#
_cell.length_a   1.000
_cell.length_b   1.000
_cell.length_c   1.000
_cell.angle_alpha   90.00
_cell.angle_beta   90.00
_cell.angle_gamma   90.00
#
_symmetry.space_group_name_H-M   'P 1'
#
loop_
_entity.id
_entity.type
_entity.pdbx_description
1 polymer ?
#
loop_
_entity_poly.entity_id
_entity_poly.type
_entity_poly.pdbx_seq_one_letter_code
_entity_poly.pdbx_strand_id
1 'polypeptide(L)'
;MKILELIFPNNIKCINCGKEIESEKVFCKNCENKIKIINSREKINNLNIYSPFKYCDIIKNLILNFKYNNKKCLAYPLAKLLVKNYNFKNIDFITFIPLNKNKLKIRGFNQAKLLAKE
;
A
#
# COMPACT_ATOMS: atom_id res chain seq x y z
N MET A 1 -8.99 -14.83 -29.36
CA MET A 1 -9.01 -14.02 -28.12
C MET A 1 -10.27 -13.18 -28.13
N LYS A 2 -11.10 -13.28 -27.09
CA LYS A 2 -12.31 -12.44 -26.98
C LYS A 2 -11.89 -11.05 -26.51
N ILE A 3 -12.40 -10.00 -27.16
CA ILE A 3 -12.00 -8.60 -26.89
C ILE A 3 -12.21 -8.19 -25.42
N LEU A 4 -13.17 -8.83 -24.76
CA LEU A 4 -13.47 -8.64 -23.34
C LEU A 4 -12.31 -9.11 -22.43
N GLU A 5 -11.56 -10.13 -22.80
CA GLU A 5 -10.42 -10.65 -22.02
C GLU A 5 -9.21 -9.70 -22.04
N LEU A 6 -9.15 -8.80 -23.03
CA LEU A 6 -8.13 -7.76 -23.16
C LEU A 6 -8.39 -6.57 -22.22
N ILE A 7 -9.67 -6.26 -21.99
CA ILE A 7 -10.10 -5.12 -21.16
C ILE A 7 -10.34 -5.57 -19.71
N PHE A 8 -10.83 -6.80 -19.53
CA PHE A 8 -11.07 -7.45 -18.24
C PHE A 8 -10.27 -8.75 -18.17
N PRO A 9 -8.94 -8.67 -17.94
CA PRO A 9 -8.13 -9.86 -17.78
C PRO A 9 -8.69 -10.73 -16.65
N ASN A 10 -9.04 -11.98 -16.99
CA ASN A 10 -9.62 -12.95 -16.06
C ASN A 10 -8.63 -13.39 -14.96
N ASN A 11 -7.35 -13.06 -15.11
CA ASN A 11 -6.27 -13.42 -14.21
C ASN A 11 -5.87 -12.25 -13.29
N ILE A 12 -6.13 -12.40 -11.99
CA ILE A 12 -5.62 -11.48 -10.98
C ILE A 12 -4.10 -11.71 -10.85
N LYS A 13 -3.33 -10.61 -10.83
CA LYS A 13 -1.87 -10.65 -10.79
C LYS A 13 -1.34 -10.07 -9.49
N CYS A 14 -0.25 -10.67 -8.99
CA CYS A 14 0.52 -10.16 -7.88
C CYS A 14 0.96 -8.73 -8.14
N ILE A 15 0.62 -7.83 -7.23
CA ILE A 15 0.85 -6.39 -7.43
C ILE A 15 2.33 -5.99 -7.40
N ASN A 16 3.20 -6.86 -6.90
CA ASN A 16 4.65 -6.65 -6.88
C ASN A 16 5.37 -7.27 -8.10
N CYS A 17 5.09 -8.53 -8.44
CA CYS A 17 5.87 -9.26 -9.47
C CYS A 17 5.08 -9.66 -10.73
N GLY A 18 3.77 -9.41 -10.78
CA GLY A 18 2.93 -9.71 -11.95
C GLY A 18 2.54 -11.19 -12.14
N LYS A 19 3.01 -12.11 -11.29
CA LYS A 19 2.60 -13.53 -11.34
C LYS A 19 1.10 -13.67 -11.07
N GLU A 20 0.42 -14.54 -11.79
CA GLU A 20 -0.99 -14.86 -11.54
C GLU A 20 -1.22 -15.41 -10.12
N ILE A 21 -2.34 -15.03 -9.52
CA ILE A 21 -2.75 -15.42 -8.18
C ILE A 21 -4.24 -15.73 -8.15
N GLU A 22 -4.64 -16.51 -7.15
CA GLU A 22 -6.04 -16.78 -6.84
C GLU A 22 -6.81 -15.48 -6.60
N SER A 23 -8.11 -15.52 -6.86
CA SER A 23 -9.02 -14.43 -6.54
C SER A 23 -8.92 -14.06 -5.06
N GLU A 24 -9.05 -12.77 -4.73
CA GLU A 24 -8.96 -12.16 -3.39
C GLU A 24 -7.57 -11.88 -2.81
N LYS A 25 -6.50 -12.51 -3.35
CA LYS A 25 -5.13 -12.22 -2.92
C LYS A 25 -4.57 -10.97 -3.60
N VAL A 26 -3.65 -10.30 -2.93
CA VAL A 26 -2.91 -9.12 -3.46
C VAL A 26 -1.49 -9.52 -3.91
N PHE A 27 -0.87 -10.45 -3.19
CA PHE A 27 0.49 -10.91 -3.41
C PHE A 27 0.50 -12.41 -3.70
N CYS A 28 1.46 -12.86 -4.49
CA CYS A 28 1.77 -14.29 -4.56
C CYS A 28 2.51 -14.73 -3.29
N LYS A 29 2.45 -16.03 -2.96
CA LYS A 29 3.10 -16.62 -1.76
C LYS A 29 4.58 -16.21 -1.61
N ASN A 30 5.33 -16.17 -2.70
CA ASN A 30 6.75 -15.78 -2.69
C ASN A 30 6.94 -14.29 -2.31
N CYS A 31 6.11 -13.39 -2.83
CA CYS A 31 6.19 -11.98 -2.45
C CYS A 31 5.74 -11.76 -1.02
N GLU A 32 4.67 -12.44 -0.60
CA GLU A 32 4.16 -12.35 0.77
C GLU A 32 5.22 -12.80 1.79
N ASN A 33 5.90 -13.93 1.55
CA ASN A 33 6.96 -14.43 2.43
C ASN A 33 8.18 -13.50 2.54
N LYS A 34 8.39 -12.62 1.55
CA LYS A 34 9.48 -11.64 1.54
C LYS A 34 9.12 -10.32 2.22
N ILE A 35 7.84 -10.10 2.54
CA ILE A 35 7.41 -8.95 3.34
C ILE A 35 7.86 -9.20 4.79
N LYS A 36 8.73 -8.34 5.28
CA LYS A 36 9.29 -8.43 6.64
C LYS A 36 8.48 -7.55 7.57
N ILE A 37 7.62 -8.17 8.38
CA ILE A 37 6.85 -7.52 9.43
C ILE A 37 7.76 -7.31 10.64
N ILE A 38 7.76 -6.10 11.20
CA ILE A 38 8.55 -5.75 12.39
C ILE A 38 7.68 -5.20 13.53
N ASN A 39 6.52 -4.60 13.21
CA ASN A 39 5.62 -3.97 14.18
C ASN A 39 6.34 -3.12 15.23
N SER A 40 7.31 -2.31 14.78
CA SER A 40 8.08 -1.48 15.70
C SER A 40 7.23 -0.32 16.20
N ARG A 41 7.43 0.02 17.47
CA ARG A 41 6.85 1.18 18.13
C ARG A 41 7.97 1.96 18.80
N GLU A 42 8.05 3.24 18.50
CA GLU A 42 8.98 4.16 19.15
C GLU A 42 8.19 5.33 19.74
N LYS A 43 8.71 5.93 20.82
CA LYS A 43 8.12 7.12 21.43
C LYS A 43 9.08 8.29 21.24
N ILE A 44 8.70 9.28 20.45
CA ILE A 44 9.50 10.48 20.18
C ILE A 44 8.65 11.70 20.52
N ASN A 45 9.15 12.59 21.38
CA ASN A 45 8.45 13.81 21.81
C ASN A 45 7.01 13.54 22.28
N ASN A 46 6.83 12.50 23.09
CA ASN A 46 5.52 12.00 23.55
C ASN A 46 4.56 11.46 22.47
N LEU A 47 5.00 11.37 21.21
CA LEU A 47 4.24 10.76 20.13
C LEU A 47 4.64 9.30 19.95
N ASN A 48 3.64 8.42 19.77
CA ASN A 48 3.88 7.05 19.35
C ASN A 48 4.06 7.00 17.83
N ILE A 49 5.18 6.45 17.39
CA ILE A 49 5.51 6.22 15.99
C ILE A 49 5.47 4.71 15.75
N TYR A 50 4.76 4.29 14.71
CA TYR A 50 4.59 2.89 14.38
C TYR A 50 5.13 2.60 12.98
N SER A 51 5.91 1.52 12.86
CA SER A 51 6.33 0.99 11.56
C SER A 51 6.04 -0.51 11.50
N PRO A 52 4.96 -0.94 10.83
CA PRO A 52 4.60 -2.35 10.75
C PRO A 52 5.59 -3.17 9.91
N PHE A 53 6.31 -2.54 8.98
CA PHE A 53 7.17 -3.24 8.03
C PHE A 53 8.61 -2.72 8.05
N LYS A 54 9.57 -3.61 7.78
CA LYS A 54 10.91 -3.22 7.36
C LYS A 54 10.86 -2.68 5.94
N TYR A 55 11.62 -1.63 5.65
CA TYR A 55 11.77 -1.08 4.30
C TYR A 55 12.63 -1.99 3.40
N CYS A 56 12.14 -3.19 3.11
CA CYS A 56 12.74 -4.15 2.18
C CYS A 56 12.32 -3.86 0.73
N ASP A 57 12.93 -4.53 -0.25
CA ASP A 57 12.71 -4.26 -1.68
C ASP A 57 11.25 -4.27 -2.10
N ILE A 58 10.43 -5.20 -1.58
CA ILE A 58 9.00 -5.26 -1.91
C ILE A 58 8.27 -4.01 -1.38
N ILE A 59 8.43 -3.69 -0.09
CA ILE A 59 7.77 -2.52 0.52
C ILE A 59 8.25 -1.22 -0.13
N LYS A 60 9.57 -1.11 -0.37
CA LYS A 60 10.19 -0.01 -1.11
C LYS A 60 9.57 0.16 -2.49
N ASN A 61 9.50 -0.90 -3.28
CA ASN A 61 8.95 -0.86 -4.64
C ASN A 61 7.47 -0.47 -4.66
N LEU A 62 6.67 -1.00 -3.74
CA LEU A 62 5.26 -0.60 -3.61
C LEU A 62 5.12 0.88 -3.27
N ILE A 63 5.90 1.39 -2.30
CA ILE A 63 5.87 2.81 -1.92
C ILE A 63 6.33 3.71 -3.06
N LEU A 64 7.39 3.34 -3.78
CA LEU A 64 7.89 4.10 -4.93
C LEU A 64 6.88 4.11 -6.08
N ASN A 65 6.29 2.95 -6.42
CA ASN A 65 5.25 2.87 -7.42
C ASN A 65 4.03 3.72 -7.06
N PHE A 66 3.63 3.70 -5.79
CA PHE A 66 2.52 4.49 -5.29
C PHE A 66 2.82 6.00 -5.31
N LYS A 67 4.06 6.42 -5.00
CA LYS A 67 4.43 7.85 -4.95
C LYS A 67 4.81 8.42 -6.31
N TYR A 68 5.33 7.63 -7.25
CA TYR A 68 6.00 8.19 -8.43
C TYR A 68 5.56 7.59 -9.75
N ASN A 69 5.01 6.37 -9.77
CA ASN A 69 4.62 5.69 -11.01
C ASN A 69 3.09 5.68 -11.23
N ASN A 70 2.40 6.64 -10.63
CA ASN A 70 0.95 6.84 -10.71
C ASN A 70 0.11 5.57 -10.43
N LYS A 71 0.64 4.63 -9.64
CA LYS A 71 -0.06 3.39 -9.27
C LYS A 71 -1.01 3.66 -8.11
N LYS A 72 -2.02 4.50 -8.32
CA LYS A 72 -3.03 4.88 -7.31
C LYS A 72 -3.78 3.67 -6.74
N CYS A 73 -3.96 2.62 -7.55
CA CYS A 73 -4.55 1.35 -7.13
C CYS A 73 -3.79 0.63 -6.00
N LEU A 74 -2.55 1.05 -5.69
CA LEU A 74 -1.79 0.54 -4.55
C LEU A 74 -2.30 1.00 -3.19
N ALA A 75 -3.20 2.00 -3.12
CA ALA A 75 -3.67 2.53 -1.85
C ALA A 75 -4.39 1.46 -1.02
N TYR A 76 -5.43 0.83 -1.58
CA TYR A 76 -6.18 -0.25 -0.93
C TYR A 76 -5.30 -1.41 -0.43
N PRO A 77 -4.43 -2.03 -1.26
CA PRO A 77 -3.60 -3.13 -0.80
C PRO A 77 -2.57 -2.72 0.26
N LEU A 78 -2.02 -1.50 0.19
CA LEU A 78 -1.14 -0.98 1.23
C LEU A 78 -1.89 -0.70 2.53
N ALA A 79 -3.10 -0.13 2.48
CA ALA A 79 -3.96 0.07 3.65
C ALA A 79 -4.35 -1.27 4.29
N LYS A 80 -4.76 -2.25 3.49
CA LYS A 80 -5.05 -3.62 3.96
C LYS A 80 -3.85 -4.27 4.65
N LEU A 81 -2.64 -4.06 4.12
CA LEU A 81 -1.41 -4.49 4.78
C LEU A 81 -1.21 -3.77 6.14
N LEU A 82 -1.43 -2.47 6.21
CA LEU A 82 -1.32 -1.70 7.46
C LEU A 82 -2.33 -2.19 8.52
N VAL A 83 -3.61 -2.29 8.17
CA VAL A 83 -4.70 -2.74 9.07
C VAL A 83 -4.49 -4.17 9.55
N LYS A 84 -3.99 -5.07 8.70
CA LYS A 84 -3.67 -6.44 9.10
C LYS A 84 -2.58 -6.50 10.18
N ASN A 85 -1.67 -5.52 10.21
CA ASN A 85 -0.46 -5.56 11.05
C ASN A 85 -0.43 -4.48 12.15
N TYR A 86 -1.49 -3.69 12.29
CA TYR A 86 -1.62 -2.68 13.34
C TYR A 86 -3.01 -2.74 13.99
N ASN A 87 -3.05 -2.61 15.31
CA ASN A 87 -4.30 -2.62 16.05
C ASN A 87 -4.91 -1.22 16.10
N PHE A 88 -5.85 -0.95 15.20
CA PHE A 88 -6.59 0.32 15.11
C PHE A 88 -7.74 0.46 16.14
N LYS A 89 -7.77 -0.34 17.22
CA LYS A 89 -8.82 -0.23 18.26
C LYS A 89 -8.75 1.12 18.97
N ASN A 90 -9.91 1.69 19.26
CA ASN A 90 -10.10 2.94 20.02
C ASN A 90 -9.46 4.17 19.35
N ILE A 91 -9.70 4.34 18.05
CA ILE A 91 -9.29 5.54 17.30
C ILE A 91 -10.54 6.36 16.96
N ASP A 92 -10.59 7.60 17.43
CA ASP A 92 -11.70 8.52 17.15
C ASP A 92 -11.65 9.08 15.72
N PHE A 93 -10.44 9.31 15.19
CA PHE A 93 -10.23 9.87 13.86
C PHE A 93 -8.88 9.46 13.25
N ILE A 94 -8.86 9.36 11.92
CA ILE A 94 -7.64 9.14 11.12
C ILE A 94 -7.44 10.38 10.24
N THR A 95 -6.23 10.93 10.23
CA THR A 95 -5.85 12.07 9.41
C THR A 95 -4.55 11.82 8.65
N PHE A 96 -4.15 12.76 7.80
CA PHE A 96 -3.00 12.62 6.91
C PHE A 96 -2.19 13.91 6.82
N ILE A 97 -0.92 13.76 6.43
CA ILE A 97 -0.03 14.90 6.18
C ILE A 97 -0.35 15.49 4.80
N PRO A 98 -0.68 16.80 4.70
CA PRO A 98 -0.91 17.46 3.43
C PRO A 98 0.31 17.37 2.51
N LEU A 99 0.06 17.17 1.21
CA LEU A 99 1.10 17.15 0.19
C LEU A 99 1.27 18.56 -0.38
N ASN A 100 2.52 18.95 -0.63
CA ASN A 100 2.83 20.22 -1.29
C ASN A 100 2.07 20.36 -2.63
N LYS A 101 1.59 21.57 -2.94
CA LYS A 101 0.77 21.89 -4.12
C LYS A 101 1.40 21.42 -5.44
N ASN A 102 2.71 21.62 -5.64
CA ASN A 102 3.40 21.22 -6.87
C ASN A 102 3.45 19.69 -7.00
N LYS A 103 3.76 18.99 -5.90
CA LYS A 103 3.74 17.52 -5.88
C LYS A 103 2.33 16.96 -6.08
N LEU A 104 1.31 17.63 -5.54
CA LEU A 104 -0.09 17.24 -5.76
C LEU A 104 -0.50 17.42 -7.22
N LYS A 105 -0.10 18.52 -7.88
CA LYS A 105 -0.36 18.75 -9.30
C LYS A 105 0.30 17.69 -10.19
N ILE A 106 1.56 17.35 -9.93
CA ILE A 106 2.32 16.36 -10.72
C ILE A 106 1.80 14.93 -10.47
N ARG A 107 1.55 14.57 -9.21
CA ARG A 107 1.11 13.22 -8.83
C ARG A 107 -0.37 12.97 -9.09
N GLY A 108 -1.20 14.01 -9.05
CA GLY A 108 -2.67 13.93 -9.17
C GLY A 108 -3.41 13.48 -7.91
N PHE A 109 -2.70 13.05 -6.85
CA PHE A 109 -3.29 12.65 -5.58
C PHE A 109 -2.33 12.82 -4.40
N ASN A 110 -2.88 12.91 -3.18
CA ASN A 110 -2.11 12.80 -1.95
C ASN A 110 -2.12 11.35 -1.47
N GLN A 111 -0.95 10.72 -1.48
CA GLN A 111 -0.75 9.33 -1.10
C GLN A 111 -1.15 9.05 0.36
N ALA A 112 -0.88 9.98 1.28
CA ALA A 112 -1.22 9.82 2.69
C ALA A 112 -2.73 10.00 2.91
N LYS A 113 -3.35 10.97 2.20
CA LYS A 113 -4.81 11.14 2.22
C LYS A 113 -5.53 9.90 1.73
N LEU A 114 -5.03 9.31 0.64
CA LEU A 114 -5.66 8.15 0.04
C LEU A 114 -5.49 6.92 0.95
N LEU A 115 -4.31 6.69 1.51
CA LEU A 115 -4.12 5.62 2.51
C LEU A 115 -4.99 5.78 3.75
N ALA A 116 -5.22 7.00 4.23
CA ALA A 116 -6.08 7.26 5.38
C ALA A 116 -7.58 7.04 5.09
N LYS A 117 -7.96 7.01 3.80
CA LYS A 117 -9.34 6.82 3.36
C LYS A 117 -9.70 5.34 3.13
N GLU A 118 -8.75 4.54 2.66
CA GLU A 118 -8.90 3.10 2.39
C GLU A 118 -8.83 2.27 3.68
#